data_AF-A0A3C1Z2U5-F1
#
_entry.id   AF-A0A3C1Z2U5-F1
#
_cell.length_a   1.000
_cell.length_b   1.000
_cell.length_c   1.000
_cell.angle_alpha   90.00
_cell.angle_beta   90.00
_cell.angle_gamma   90.00
#
_symmetry.space_group_name_H-M   'P 1'
#
loop_
_entity.id
_entity.type
_entity.pdbx_description
1 polymer ?
#
loop_
_entity_poly.entity_id
_entity_poly.type
_entity_poly.pdbx_seq_one_letter_code
_entity_poly.pdbx_strand_id
1 'polypeptide(L)'
;MFFPGLVAFAVYRAAKQGFSLADPLTLLVLCGLVSMATALCAYRVGRAVPFRELVAGDGVRRIGWIVVWIGFVYGVQLSLLVLALLWLVGYDYLKHPDGPAMMALIIPSSAVARDAFEIGYVRWLEANGRPFVTFPDGAALWGLLQRADQSLATWVIAGTVACAGLSVLTATLIDGELAVLGQAGVVALAAGTVGLLAFFAGQAERGAWRPRLAVTQWRELVKFWWWPGLAFAATYYLVLVGVGLYVLRQPILSSGFYACVAALVGGMMALYCYYLGDRREIESRQPGGVPSALLRCPFVMGILGKSRESIAGAALHESATVFEKNSQRVSS
;
A
#
# COMPACT_ATOMS: atom_id res chain seq x y z
N MET A 1 3.73 -3.38 -17.45
CA MET A 1 3.55 -4.51 -16.51
C MET A 1 4.09 -5.84 -17.05
N PHE A 2 4.01 -6.12 -18.37
CA PHE A 2 4.51 -7.37 -18.96
C PHE A 2 6.04 -7.58 -18.82
N PHE A 3 6.83 -6.54 -19.08
CA PHE A 3 8.30 -6.62 -19.05
C PHE A 3 8.91 -6.99 -17.68
N PRO A 4 8.51 -6.37 -16.55
CA PRO A 4 9.00 -6.77 -15.22
C PRO A 4 8.80 -8.26 -14.93
N GLY A 5 7.64 -8.81 -15.26
CA GLY A 5 7.34 -10.23 -15.04
C GLY A 5 8.22 -11.18 -15.87
N LEU A 6 8.49 -10.83 -17.14
CA LEU A 6 9.38 -11.62 -17.99
C LEU A 6 10.84 -11.58 -17.51
N VAL A 7 11.33 -10.40 -17.11
CA VAL A 7 12.68 -10.26 -16.56
C VAL A 7 12.80 -11.06 -15.26
N ALA A 8 11.80 -10.95 -14.40
CA ALA A 8 11.72 -11.71 -13.15
C ALA A 8 11.75 -13.23 -13.44
N PHE A 9 10.97 -13.72 -14.41
CA PHE A 9 11.02 -15.12 -14.84
C PHE A 9 12.41 -15.55 -15.37
N ALA A 10 13.05 -14.72 -16.19
CA ALA A 10 14.40 -15.01 -16.69
C ALA A 10 15.43 -15.07 -15.55
N VAL A 11 15.36 -14.14 -14.59
CA VAL A 11 16.20 -14.14 -13.40
C VAL A 11 15.96 -15.39 -12.55
N TYR A 12 14.70 -15.80 -12.36
CA TYR A 12 14.37 -17.06 -11.67
C TYR A 12 15.03 -18.27 -12.34
N ARG A 13 14.90 -18.37 -13.67
CA ARG A 13 15.50 -19.47 -14.45
C ARG A 13 17.02 -19.50 -14.34
N ALA A 14 17.67 -18.33 -14.36
CA ALA A 14 19.11 -18.23 -14.19
C ALA A 14 19.54 -18.57 -12.75
N ALA A 15 18.87 -18.02 -11.74
CA ALA A 15 19.18 -18.24 -10.34
C ALA A 15 19.07 -19.71 -9.94
N LYS A 16 18.09 -20.44 -10.50
CA LYS A 16 17.91 -21.88 -10.29
C LYS A 16 19.12 -22.71 -10.74
N GLN A 17 19.96 -22.22 -11.64
CA GLN A 17 21.16 -22.94 -12.08
C GLN A 17 22.28 -22.92 -11.03
N GLY A 18 22.30 -21.91 -10.14
CA GLY A 18 23.39 -21.70 -9.18
C GLY A 18 22.99 -21.78 -7.71
N PHE A 19 21.70 -21.65 -7.38
CA PHE A 19 21.22 -21.56 -6.00
C PHE A 19 20.07 -22.53 -5.72
N SER A 20 20.03 -23.07 -4.49
CA SER A 20 18.86 -23.81 -4.00
C SER A 20 17.76 -22.83 -3.61
N LEU A 21 16.82 -22.61 -4.53
CA LEU A 21 15.63 -21.80 -4.30
C LEU A 21 14.54 -22.53 -3.48
N ALA A 22 14.89 -23.63 -2.82
CA ALA A 22 14.02 -24.35 -1.88
C ALA A 22 14.08 -23.76 -0.46
N ASP A 23 15.11 -22.99 -0.14
CA ASP A 23 15.16 -22.23 1.12
C ASP A 23 14.34 -20.93 0.99
N PRO A 24 13.31 -20.72 1.84
CA PRO A 24 12.45 -19.55 1.74
C PRO A 24 13.21 -18.23 1.89
N LEU A 25 14.24 -18.16 2.75
CA LEU A 25 14.99 -16.92 2.96
C LEU A 25 15.80 -16.54 1.73
N THR A 26 16.48 -17.50 1.12
CA THR A 26 17.22 -17.32 -0.14
C THR A 26 16.29 -16.83 -1.25
N LEU A 27 15.10 -17.41 -1.37
CA LEU A 27 14.07 -16.95 -2.30
C LEU A 27 13.64 -15.50 -2.01
N LEU A 28 13.32 -15.17 -0.76
CA LEU A 28 12.85 -13.83 -0.39
C LEU A 28 13.92 -12.77 -0.64
N VAL A 29 15.19 -13.07 -0.36
CA VAL A 29 16.31 -12.17 -0.68
C VAL A 29 16.39 -11.94 -2.19
N LEU A 30 16.28 -13.00 -3.01
CA LEU A 30 16.25 -12.87 -4.47
C LEU A 30 15.06 -12.02 -4.93
N CYS A 31 13.85 -12.26 -4.42
CA CYS A 31 12.66 -11.47 -4.73
C CYS A 31 12.86 -9.99 -4.38
N GLY A 32 13.45 -9.72 -3.22
CA GLY A 32 13.76 -8.36 -2.78
C GLY A 32 14.76 -7.67 -3.71
N LEU A 33 15.85 -8.34 -4.09
CA LEU A 33 16.87 -7.78 -5.00
C LEU A 33 16.31 -7.51 -6.40
N VAL A 34 15.50 -8.42 -6.95
CA VAL A 34 14.83 -8.22 -8.24
C VAL A 34 13.85 -7.05 -8.15
N SER A 35 13.12 -6.93 -7.04
CA SER A 35 12.18 -5.84 -6.80
C SER A 35 12.88 -4.49 -6.61
N MET A 36 14.08 -4.44 -6.00
CA MET A 36 14.93 -3.24 -5.94
C MET A 36 15.28 -2.72 -7.33
N ALA A 37 15.81 -3.58 -8.19
CA ALA A 37 16.17 -3.22 -9.57
C ALA A 37 14.93 -2.77 -10.35
N THR A 38 13.82 -3.48 -10.16
CA THR A 38 12.53 -3.19 -10.80
C THR A 38 11.99 -1.82 -10.38
N ALA A 39 11.98 -1.52 -9.08
CA ALA A 39 11.52 -0.25 -8.54
C ALA A 39 12.34 0.92 -9.08
N LEU A 40 13.68 0.80 -9.10
CA LEU A 40 14.56 1.84 -9.61
C LEU A 40 14.31 2.13 -11.09
N CYS A 41 14.21 1.07 -11.91
CA CYS A 41 13.92 1.20 -13.34
C CYS A 41 12.54 1.80 -13.61
N ALA A 42 11.51 1.31 -12.92
CA ALA A 42 10.14 1.77 -13.12
C ALA A 42 9.94 3.21 -12.62
N TYR A 43 10.53 3.58 -11.48
CA TYR A 43 10.54 4.95 -10.98
C TYR A 43 11.17 5.91 -11.98
N ARG A 44 12.33 5.55 -12.55
CA ARG A 44 12.97 6.35 -13.61
C ARG A 44 12.05 6.54 -14.81
N VAL A 45 11.37 5.47 -15.25
CA VAL A 45 10.41 5.54 -16.36
C VAL A 45 9.26 6.51 -16.01
N GLY A 46 8.73 6.45 -14.79
CA GLY A 46 7.70 7.38 -14.31
C GLY A 46 8.18 8.82 -14.24
N ARG A 47 9.44 9.04 -13.83
CA ARG A 47 10.06 10.37 -13.78
C ARG A 47 10.37 10.97 -15.14
N ALA A 48 10.50 10.13 -16.17
CA ALA A 48 10.89 10.51 -17.53
C ALA A 48 12.23 11.25 -17.64
N VAL A 49 13.22 10.86 -16.81
CA VAL A 49 14.57 11.44 -16.80
C VAL A 49 15.65 10.36 -17.00
N PRO A 50 16.88 10.70 -17.42
CA PRO A 50 18.00 9.77 -17.41
C PRO A 50 18.46 9.45 -15.99
N PHE A 51 19.08 8.28 -15.79
CA PHE A 51 19.54 7.83 -14.47
C PHE A 51 20.49 8.82 -13.77
N ARG A 52 21.32 9.53 -14.54
CA ARG A 52 22.29 10.50 -14.01
C ARG A 52 21.61 11.69 -13.33
N GLU A 53 20.45 12.07 -13.82
CA GLU A 53 19.68 13.21 -13.29
C GLU A 53 18.76 12.81 -12.14
N LEU A 54 18.52 11.51 -11.95
CA LEU A 54 17.61 11.00 -10.92
C LEU A 54 18.09 11.37 -9.52
N VAL A 55 19.38 11.14 -9.23
CA VAL A 55 19.97 11.46 -7.92
C VAL A 55 20.11 12.96 -7.72
N ALA A 56 20.48 13.70 -8.76
CA ALA A 56 20.62 15.15 -8.70
C ALA A 56 19.26 15.85 -8.50
N GLY A 57 18.20 15.35 -9.13
CA GLY A 57 16.87 15.96 -9.10
C GLY A 57 16.00 15.54 -7.91
N ASP A 58 16.12 14.30 -7.42
CA ASP A 58 15.25 13.76 -6.36
C ASP A 58 15.98 13.47 -5.04
N GLY A 59 17.32 13.48 -5.06
CA GLY A 59 18.18 13.30 -3.89
C GLY A 59 18.38 11.84 -3.48
N VAL A 60 19.54 11.55 -2.87
CA VAL A 60 19.94 10.19 -2.45
C VAL A 60 18.96 9.57 -1.46
N ARG A 61 18.42 10.37 -0.53
CA ARG A 61 17.46 9.88 0.48
C ARG A 61 16.21 9.28 -0.16
N ARG A 62 15.66 9.94 -1.18
CA ARG A 62 14.43 9.49 -1.85
C ARG A 62 14.69 8.26 -2.71
N ILE A 63 15.78 8.26 -3.47
CA ILE A 63 16.16 7.09 -4.26
C ILE A 63 16.44 5.90 -3.35
N GLY A 64 17.15 6.09 -2.23
CA GLY A 64 17.35 5.07 -1.22
C GLY A 64 16.02 4.55 -0.66
N TRP A 65 15.06 5.43 -0.36
CA TRP A 65 13.73 5.04 0.09
C TRP A 65 12.97 4.22 -0.97
N ILE A 66 12.98 4.63 -2.24
CA ILE A 66 12.32 3.88 -3.33
C ILE A 66 12.96 2.50 -3.50
N VAL A 67 14.28 2.43 -3.54
CA VAL A 67 15.00 1.18 -3.75
C VAL A 67 14.79 0.24 -2.56
N VAL A 68 14.98 0.73 -1.34
CA VAL A 68 14.96 -0.12 -0.14
C VAL A 68 13.52 -0.40 0.32
N TRP A 69 12.69 0.62 0.52
CA TRP A 69 11.35 0.41 1.07
C TRP A 69 10.36 -0.11 0.01
N ILE A 70 10.26 0.56 -1.14
CA ILE A 70 9.32 0.16 -2.20
C ILE A 70 9.85 -1.04 -2.99
N GLY A 71 11.15 -1.09 -3.27
CA GLY A 71 11.77 -2.21 -3.97
C GLY A 71 11.92 -3.43 -3.06
N PHE A 72 12.82 -3.36 -2.08
CA PHE A 72 13.17 -4.54 -1.28
C PHE A 72 12.06 -4.94 -0.31
N VAL A 73 11.73 -4.09 0.67
CA VAL A 73 10.85 -4.45 1.78
C VAL A 73 9.44 -4.78 1.30
N TYR A 74 8.85 -3.89 0.50
CA TYR A 74 7.52 -4.10 -0.06
C TYR A 74 7.47 -5.30 -1.03
N GLY A 75 8.51 -5.48 -1.85
CA GLY A 75 8.64 -6.66 -2.71
C GLY A 75 8.66 -7.98 -1.93
N VAL A 76 9.41 -8.03 -0.82
CA VAL A 76 9.45 -9.19 0.10
C VAL A 76 8.08 -9.43 0.75
N GLN A 77 7.41 -8.37 1.22
CA GLN A 77 6.06 -8.48 1.79
C GLN A 77 5.07 -9.07 0.78
N LEU A 78 5.05 -8.57 -0.46
CA LEU A 78 4.20 -9.12 -1.51
C LEU A 78 4.57 -10.56 -1.88
N SER A 79 5.84 -10.92 -1.80
CA SER A 79 6.29 -12.31 -2.01
C SER A 79 5.73 -13.24 -0.93
N LEU A 80 5.80 -12.82 0.33
CA LEU A 80 5.20 -13.54 1.46
C LEU A 80 3.68 -13.67 1.33
N LEU A 81 3.00 -12.61 0.89
CA LEU A 81 1.57 -12.65 0.59
C LEU A 81 1.25 -13.73 -0.45
N VAL A 82 2.00 -13.77 -1.55
CA VAL A 82 1.80 -14.78 -2.62
C VAL A 82 2.04 -16.18 -2.08
N LEU A 83 3.13 -16.41 -1.34
CA LEU A 83 3.43 -17.73 -0.77
C LEU A 83 2.37 -18.17 0.26
N ALA A 84 1.86 -17.24 1.07
CA ALA A 84 0.80 -17.53 2.05
C ALA A 84 -0.53 -17.85 1.34
N LEU A 85 -0.87 -17.12 0.28
CA LEU A 85 -2.07 -17.40 -0.53
C LEU A 85 -2.02 -18.77 -1.20
N LEU A 86 -0.87 -19.14 -1.78
CA LEU A 86 -0.72 -20.44 -2.43
C LEU A 86 -0.79 -21.59 -1.43
N TRP A 87 -0.16 -21.43 -0.25
CA TRP A 87 -0.29 -22.38 0.85
C TRP A 87 -1.74 -22.56 1.30
N LEU A 88 -2.50 -21.46 1.40
CA LEU A 88 -3.92 -21.49 1.80
C LEU A 88 -4.80 -22.29 0.82
N VAL A 89 -4.45 -22.31 -0.47
CA VAL A 89 -5.18 -23.05 -1.52
C VAL A 89 -4.60 -24.46 -1.71
N GLY A 90 -3.67 -24.89 -0.84
CA GLY A 90 -3.07 -26.22 -0.86
C GLY A 90 -1.88 -26.38 -1.80
N TYR A 91 -1.40 -25.29 -2.42
CA TYR A 91 -0.21 -25.29 -3.27
C TYR A 91 1.02 -24.84 -2.47
N ASP A 92 1.50 -25.74 -1.62
CA ASP A 92 2.55 -25.49 -0.64
C ASP A 92 3.95 -25.40 -1.27
N TYR A 93 4.64 -24.28 -1.03
CA TYR A 93 6.03 -24.05 -1.44
C TYR A 93 7.01 -25.08 -0.87
N LEU A 94 6.80 -25.53 0.36
CA LEU A 94 7.71 -26.51 0.98
C LEU A 94 7.59 -27.91 0.34
N LYS A 95 6.47 -28.19 -0.34
CA LYS A 95 6.23 -29.46 -1.05
C LYS A 95 6.55 -29.36 -2.54
N HIS A 96 6.22 -28.22 -3.16
CA HIS A 96 6.40 -27.98 -4.59
C HIS A 96 7.05 -26.61 -4.80
N PRO A 97 8.37 -26.44 -4.60
CA PRO A 97 8.99 -25.11 -4.52
C PRO A 97 8.95 -24.33 -5.84
N ASP A 98 8.99 -25.01 -6.98
CA ASP A 98 9.22 -24.38 -8.28
C ASP A 98 8.12 -23.41 -8.74
N GLY A 99 6.85 -23.81 -8.63
CA GLY A 99 5.72 -22.98 -9.04
C GLY A 99 5.51 -21.76 -8.15
N PRO A 100 5.37 -21.94 -6.82
CA PRO A 100 5.23 -20.87 -5.86
C PRO A 100 6.42 -19.91 -5.87
N ALA A 101 7.66 -20.39 -5.96
CA ALA A 101 8.83 -19.51 -6.03
C ALA A 101 8.80 -18.59 -7.24
N MET A 102 8.45 -19.13 -8.40
CA MET A 102 8.30 -18.35 -9.62
C MET A 102 7.20 -17.29 -9.48
N MET A 103 6.04 -17.66 -8.94
CA MET A 103 4.92 -16.73 -8.74
C MET A 103 5.25 -15.63 -7.72
N ALA A 104 5.89 -15.99 -6.60
CA ALA A 104 6.36 -15.06 -5.58
C ALA A 104 7.47 -14.13 -6.06
N LEU A 105 8.05 -14.36 -7.24
CA LEU A 105 9.01 -13.46 -7.84
C LEU A 105 8.39 -12.59 -8.94
N ILE A 106 7.54 -13.17 -9.80
CA ILE A 106 6.90 -12.47 -10.93
C ILE A 106 5.81 -11.49 -10.47
N ILE A 107 4.90 -11.94 -9.59
CA ILE A 107 3.73 -11.15 -9.18
C ILE A 107 4.18 -9.91 -8.39
N PRO A 108 5.05 -10.03 -7.35
CA PRO A 108 5.55 -8.88 -6.61
C PRO A 108 6.33 -7.91 -7.49
N SER A 109 7.21 -8.40 -8.36
CA SER A 109 7.97 -7.53 -9.27
C SER A 109 7.06 -6.69 -10.17
N SER A 110 5.95 -7.27 -10.64
CA SER A 110 4.97 -6.56 -11.46
C SER A 110 4.22 -5.47 -10.69
N ALA A 111 3.84 -5.76 -9.44
CA ALA A 111 3.19 -4.81 -8.55
C ALA A 111 4.15 -3.67 -8.12
N VAL A 112 5.37 -4.00 -7.71
CA VAL A 112 6.44 -3.04 -7.38
C VAL A 112 6.73 -2.12 -8.57
N ALA A 113 6.78 -2.66 -9.79
CA ALA A 113 6.99 -1.85 -10.99
C ALA A 113 5.87 -0.82 -11.19
N ARG A 114 4.60 -1.21 -10.98
CA ARG A 114 3.47 -0.29 -11.08
C ARG A 114 3.60 0.83 -10.05
N ASP A 115 3.77 0.47 -8.80
CA ASP A 115 3.72 1.43 -7.71
C ASP A 115 4.92 2.39 -7.76
N ALA A 116 6.12 1.88 -8.07
CA ALA A 116 7.30 2.72 -8.27
C ALA A 116 7.16 3.65 -9.48
N PHE A 117 6.56 3.18 -10.58
CA PHE A 117 6.25 4.04 -11.73
C PHE A 117 5.30 5.17 -11.36
N GLU A 118 4.23 4.86 -10.63
CA GLU A 118 3.24 5.87 -10.21
C GLU A 118 3.84 6.92 -9.27
N ILE A 119 4.68 6.50 -8.32
CA ILE A 119 5.43 7.42 -7.46
C ILE A 119 6.36 8.31 -8.31
N GLY A 120 7.01 7.75 -9.34
CA GLY A 120 7.83 8.52 -10.28
C GLY A 120 7.02 9.52 -11.08
N TYR A 121 5.83 9.14 -11.53
CA TYR A 121 4.94 10.01 -12.29
C TYR A 121 4.38 11.16 -11.44
N VAL A 122 4.00 10.90 -10.18
CA VAL A 122 3.60 11.94 -9.23
C VAL A 122 4.72 12.96 -9.05
N ARG A 123 5.96 12.50 -8.91
CA ARG A 123 7.11 13.39 -8.79
C ARG A 123 7.40 14.19 -10.06
N TRP A 124 7.16 13.60 -11.24
CA TRP A 124 7.19 14.36 -12.48
C TRP A 124 6.12 15.46 -12.50
N LEU A 125 4.89 15.20 -12.04
CA LEU A 125 3.85 16.23 -11.93
C LEU A 125 4.23 17.36 -10.96
N GLU A 126 4.82 17.02 -9.81
CA GLU A 126 5.33 18.02 -8.85
C GLU A 126 6.37 18.95 -9.50
N ALA A 127 7.32 18.38 -10.24
CA ALA A 127 8.33 19.16 -10.95
C ALA A 127 7.75 20.09 -12.03
N ASN A 128 6.55 19.78 -12.54
CA ASN A 128 5.81 20.61 -13.50
C ASN A 128 4.80 21.56 -12.83
N GLY A 129 4.98 21.88 -11.55
CA GLY A 129 4.20 22.90 -10.85
C GLY A 129 2.84 22.42 -10.34
N ARG A 130 2.59 21.11 -10.24
CA ARG A 130 1.40 20.55 -9.56
C ARG A 130 1.77 20.03 -8.18
N PRO A 131 1.62 20.84 -7.12
CA PRO A 131 2.02 20.42 -5.78
C PRO A 131 1.17 19.24 -5.31
N PHE A 132 1.83 18.18 -4.83
CA PHE A 132 1.21 17.12 -4.05
C PHE A 132 1.63 17.29 -2.58
N VAL A 133 0.63 17.35 -1.71
CA VAL A 133 0.83 17.63 -0.27
C VAL A 133 1.36 16.42 0.46
N THR A 134 0.83 15.26 0.08
CA THR A 134 1.11 13.99 0.73
C THR A 134 1.98 13.16 -0.20
N PHE A 135 3.30 13.26 -0.05
CA PHE A 135 4.21 12.32 -0.68
C PHE A 135 4.33 11.07 0.21
N PRO A 136 4.35 9.85 -0.33
CA PRO A 136 4.32 8.62 0.46
C PRO A 136 5.69 8.26 1.08
N ASP A 137 6.52 9.21 1.52
CA ASP A 137 7.84 8.95 2.12
C ASP A 137 7.83 8.64 3.63
N GLY A 138 6.64 8.56 4.22
CA GLY A 138 6.45 8.29 5.64
C GLY A 138 6.70 9.50 6.57
N ALA A 139 7.19 10.63 6.06
CA ALA A 139 7.44 11.82 6.90
C ALA A 139 6.14 12.35 7.53
N ALA A 140 5.06 12.34 6.75
CA ALA A 140 3.73 12.75 7.21
C ALA A 140 3.17 11.84 8.31
N LEU A 141 3.37 10.52 8.19
CA LEU A 141 2.98 9.54 9.21
C LEU A 141 3.82 9.73 10.48
N TRP A 142 5.14 9.94 10.33
CA TRP A 142 6.01 10.18 11.46
C TRP A 142 5.63 11.47 12.22
N GLY A 143 5.31 12.54 11.49
CA GLY A 143 4.81 13.77 12.10
C GLY A 143 3.45 13.61 12.79
N LEU A 144 2.60 12.69 12.32
CA LEU A 144 1.37 12.32 13.04
C LEU A 144 1.70 11.58 14.35
N LEU A 145 2.59 10.59 14.29
CA LEU A 145 3.00 9.80 15.46
C LEU A 145 3.73 10.65 16.52
N GLN A 146 4.53 11.63 16.12
CA GLN A 146 5.18 12.56 17.05
C GLN A 146 4.19 13.47 17.78
N ARG A 147 3.05 13.77 17.15
CA ARG A 147 1.97 14.56 17.74
C ARG A 147 0.95 13.71 18.49
N ALA A 148 1.13 12.38 18.52
CA ALA A 148 0.17 11.35 18.94
C ALA A 148 -0.92 11.90 19.86
N ASP A 149 -2.08 12.16 19.28
CA ASP A 149 -3.23 12.61 20.05
C ASP A 149 -3.91 11.41 20.73
N GLN A 150 -4.66 11.70 21.78
CA GLN A 150 -5.39 10.67 22.53
C GLN A 150 -6.40 9.91 21.64
N SER A 151 -6.92 10.58 20.61
CA SER A 151 -7.83 10.00 19.63
C SER A 151 -7.17 8.88 18.83
N LEU A 152 -5.98 9.13 18.26
CA LEU A 152 -5.19 8.14 17.54
C LEU A 152 -4.89 6.92 18.44
N ALA A 153 -4.40 7.16 19.65
CA ALA A 153 -4.09 6.08 20.59
C ALA A 153 -5.33 5.21 20.90
N THR A 154 -6.49 5.85 21.12
CA THR A 154 -7.75 5.16 21.38
C THR A 154 -8.13 4.23 20.23
N TRP A 155 -8.03 4.69 18.98
CA TRP A 155 -8.38 3.86 17.82
C TRP A 155 -7.38 2.73 17.57
N VAL A 156 -6.09 2.96 17.77
CA VAL A 156 -5.07 1.91 17.65
C VAL A 156 -5.28 0.82 18.71
N ILE A 157 -5.53 1.21 19.97
CA ILE A 157 -5.84 0.27 21.05
C ILE A 157 -7.14 -0.48 20.75
N ALA A 158 -8.20 0.23 20.33
CA ALA A 158 -9.48 -0.39 19.98
C ALA A 158 -9.31 -1.43 18.85
N GLY A 159 -8.57 -1.11 17.79
CA GLY A 159 -8.29 -2.04 16.70
C GLY A 159 -7.51 -3.27 17.16
N THR A 160 -6.48 -3.05 17.99
CA THR A 160 -5.64 -4.12 18.55
C THR A 160 -6.47 -5.08 19.41
N VAL A 161 -7.20 -4.53 20.39
CA VAL A 161 -7.99 -5.32 21.36
C VAL A 161 -9.16 -6.03 20.66
N ALA A 162 -9.88 -5.33 19.77
CA ALA A 162 -11.02 -5.92 19.06
C ALA A 162 -10.59 -7.11 18.19
N CYS A 163 -9.51 -6.96 17.41
CA CYS A 163 -9.06 -8.04 16.53
C CYS A 163 -8.44 -9.21 17.31
N ALA A 164 -7.66 -8.92 18.37
CA ALA A 164 -7.12 -9.98 19.23
C ALA A 164 -8.23 -10.77 19.93
N GLY A 165 -9.19 -10.07 20.55
CA GLY A 165 -10.32 -10.70 21.23
C GLY A 165 -11.17 -11.54 20.27
N LEU A 166 -11.44 -11.01 19.08
CA LEU A 166 -12.21 -11.74 18.07
C LEU A 166 -11.43 -12.94 17.51
N SER A 167 -10.12 -12.87 17.40
CA SER A 167 -9.28 -14.00 17.01
C SER A 167 -9.33 -15.13 18.05
N VAL A 168 -9.25 -14.78 19.35
CA VAL A 168 -9.40 -15.75 20.45
C VAL A 168 -10.78 -16.41 20.43
N LEU A 169 -11.85 -15.63 20.27
CA LEU A 169 -13.21 -16.18 20.14
C LEU A 169 -13.33 -17.09 18.93
N THR A 170 -12.78 -16.70 17.79
CA THR A 170 -12.82 -17.50 16.56
C THR A 170 -12.06 -18.81 16.72
N ALA A 171 -10.96 -18.81 17.48
CA ALA A 171 -10.18 -20.02 17.77
C ALA A 171 -10.95 -21.05 18.62
N THR A 172 -12.00 -20.63 19.35
CA THR A 172 -12.91 -21.57 20.04
C THR A 172 -13.99 -22.17 19.15
N LEU A 173 -14.21 -21.61 17.95
CA LEU A 173 -15.32 -21.96 17.06
C LEU A 173 -14.85 -22.65 15.78
N ILE A 174 -13.62 -22.38 15.34
CA ILE A 174 -13.05 -22.89 14.09
C ILE A 174 -11.71 -23.54 14.41
N ASP A 175 -11.61 -24.83 14.13
CA ASP A 175 -10.39 -25.62 14.22
C ASP A 175 -10.10 -26.33 12.89
N GLY A 176 -8.86 -26.75 12.68
CA GLY A 176 -8.41 -27.49 11.49
C GLY A 176 -7.94 -26.61 10.32
N GLU A 177 -7.92 -27.18 9.11
CA GLU A 177 -7.27 -26.59 7.92
C GLU A 177 -7.89 -25.25 7.47
N LEU A 178 -9.18 -25.03 7.76
CA LEU A 178 -9.88 -23.77 7.45
C LEU A 178 -9.69 -22.68 8.50
N ALA A 179 -9.00 -22.95 9.61
CA ALA A 179 -8.82 -21.98 10.69
C ALA A 179 -8.12 -20.70 10.21
N VAL A 180 -7.14 -20.79 9.30
CA VAL A 180 -6.47 -19.60 8.75
C VAL A 180 -7.41 -18.75 7.90
N LEU A 181 -8.24 -19.39 7.06
CA LEU A 181 -9.25 -18.71 6.25
C LEU A 181 -10.30 -18.02 7.13
N GLY A 182 -10.82 -18.74 8.13
CA GLY A 182 -11.78 -18.21 9.09
C GLY A 182 -11.22 -17.01 9.86
N GLN A 183 -10.00 -17.15 10.41
CA GLN A 183 -9.32 -16.08 11.13
C GLN A 183 -9.02 -14.88 10.23
N ALA A 184 -8.49 -15.10 9.03
CA ALA A 184 -8.20 -14.01 8.09
C ALA A 184 -9.48 -13.25 7.70
N GLY A 185 -10.57 -13.96 7.41
CA GLY A 185 -11.86 -13.35 7.08
C GLY A 185 -12.42 -12.53 8.24
N VAL A 186 -12.48 -13.12 9.44
CA VAL A 186 -13.02 -12.46 10.63
C VAL A 186 -12.19 -11.24 11.04
N VAL A 187 -10.86 -11.36 11.03
CA VAL A 187 -9.95 -10.24 11.33
C VAL A 187 -10.07 -9.15 10.27
N ALA A 188 -10.18 -9.50 8.98
CA ALA A 188 -10.34 -8.52 7.92
C ALA A 188 -11.64 -7.71 8.06
N LEU A 189 -12.75 -8.38 8.42
CA LEU A 189 -14.02 -7.71 8.69
C LEU A 189 -13.93 -6.75 9.89
N ALA A 190 -13.31 -7.21 10.99
CA ALA A 190 -13.16 -6.40 12.19
C ALA A 190 -12.21 -5.21 11.98
N ALA A 191 -11.02 -5.45 11.44
CA ALA A 191 -10.03 -4.42 11.16
C ALA A 191 -10.53 -3.42 10.10
N GLY A 192 -11.24 -3.88 9.07
CA GLY A 192 -11.88 -3.00 8.09
C GLY A 192 -12.95 -2.10 8.71
N THR A 193 -13.73 -2.63 9.65
CA THR A 193 -14.77 -1.87 10.37
C THR A 193 -14.15 -0.84 11.32
N VAL A 194 -13.20 -1.25 12.16
CA VAL A 194 -12.49 -0.32 13.05
C VAL A 194 -11.72 0.73 12.24
N GLY A 195 -11.08 0.32 11.15
CA GLY A 195 -10.38 1.21 10.23
C GLY A 195 -11.30 2.27 9.63
N LEU A 196 -12.49 1.89 9.17
CA LEU A 196 -13.49 2.85 8.66
C LEU A 196 -13.83 3.92 9.71
N LEU A 197 -14.05 3.51 10.96
CA LEU A 197 -14.35 4.44 12.05
C LEU A 197 -13.14 5.33 12.38
N ALA A 198 -11.94 4.76 12.43
CA ALA A 198 -10.70 5.48 12.65
C ALA A 198 -10.44 6.52 11.55
N PHE A 199 -10.80 6.22 10.29
CA PHE A 199 -10.71 7.17 9.18
C PHE A 199 -11.58 8.40 9.39
N PHE A 200 -12.83 8.24 9.81
CA PHE A 200 -13.68 9.40 10.13
C PHE A 200 -13.22 10.15 11.36
N ALA A 201 -12.63 9.45 12.34
CA ALA A 201 -12.03 10.10 13.50
C ALA A 201 -10.82 10.96 13.13
N GLY A 202 -9.94 10.49 12.24
CA GLY A 202 -8.79 11.26 11.76
C GLY A 202 -9.17 12.48 10.93
N GLN A 203 -10.35 12.50 10.31
CA GLN A 203 -10.86 13.66 9.58
C GLN A 203 -11.46 14.74 10.49
N ALA A 204 -11.94 14.38 11.68
CA ALA A 204 -12.76 15.29 12.48
C ALA A 204 -11.89 16.30 13.24
N GLU A 205 -12.20 17.59 13.13
CA GLU A 205 -11.74 18.55 14.13
C GLU A 205 -12.32 18.12 15.49
N ARG A 206 -11.47 17.61 16.38
CA ARG A 206 -11.79 17.34 17.80
C ARG A 206 -12.95 16.35 18.02
N GLY A 207 -12.93 15.18 17.38
CA GLY A 207 -13.72 14.02 17.82
C GLY A 207 -15.19 13.98 17.38
N ALA A 208 -15.66 14.94 16.58
CA ALA A 208 -17.00 14.92 15.98
C ALA A 208 -17.10 14.01 14.73
N TRP A 209 -16.72 12.73 14.86
CA TRP A 209 -16.73 11.78 13.74
C TRP A 209 -18.13 11.23 13.43
N ARG A 210 -19.01 11.13 14.44
CA ARG A 210 -20.36 10.57 14.31
C ARG A 210 -21.26 11.33 13.31
N PRO A 211 -21.31 12.67 13.33
CA PRO A 211 -22.11 13.42 12.35
C PRO A 211 -21.63 13.22 10.91
N ARG A 212 -20.31 13.15 10.68
CA ARG A 212 -19.74 12.92 9.34
C ARG A 212 -20.05 11.51 8.82
N LEU A 213 -20.00 10.50 9.69
CA LEU A 213 -20.41 9.14 9.36
C LEU A 213 -21.90 9.10 8.97
N ALA A 214 -22.76 9.77 9.73
CA ALA A 214 -24.22 9.77 9.52
C ALA A 214 -24.65 10.42 8.19
N VAL A 215 -23.90 11.41 7.71
CA VAL A 215 -24.18 12.12 6.45
C VAL A 215 -23.56 11.42 5.23
N THR A 216 -22.65 10.46 5.44
CA THR A 216 -21.97 9.77 4.34
C THR A 216 -22.89 8.74 3.68
N GLN A 217 -22.92 8.74 2.34
CA GLN A 217 -23.70 7.76 1.57
C GLN A 217 -23.22 6.33 1.82
N TRP A 218 -24.17 5.41 2.02
CA TRP A 218 -23.90 3.98 2.24
C TRP A 218 -22.95 3.37 1.20
N ARG A 219 -23.11 3.74 -0.08
CA ARG A 219 -22.26 3.24 -1.17
C ARG A 219 -20.78 3.61 -0.99
N GLU A 220 -20.49 4.80 -0.47
CA GLU A 220 -19.12 5.25 -0.20
C GLU A 220 -18.55 4.55 1.05
N LEU A 221 -19.40 4.27 2.05
CA LEU A 221 -19.00 3.48 3.24
C LEU A 221 -18.62 2.06 2.85
N VAL A 222 -19.48 1.37 2.08
CA VAL A 222 -19.21 0.01 1.58
C VAL A 222 -17.98 0.00 0.69
N LYS A 223 -17.83 1.00 -0.18
CA LYS A 223 -16.65 1.13 -1.03
C LYS A 223 -15.38 1.19 -0.18
N PHE A 224 -15.31 2.09 0.80
CA PHE A 224 -14.14 2.22 1.68
C PHE A 224 -13.91 0.98 2.55
N TRP A 225 -15.00 0.42 3.10
CA TRP A 225 -14.94 -0.77 3.94
C TRP A 225 -14.43 -1.99 3.17
N TRP A 226 -14.90 -2.20 1.94
CA TRP A 226 -14.38 -3.24 1.05
C TRP A 226 -12.94 -2.93 0.60
N TRP A 227 -12.71 -1.69 0.19
CA TRP A 227 -11.42 -1.18 -0.28
C TRP A 227 -11.22 0.29 0.16
N PRO A 228 -10.26 0.59 1.06
CA PRO A 228 -9.11 -0.24 1.43
C PRO A 228 -9.32 -1.21 2.61
N GLY A 229 -10.40 -1.11 3.37
CA GLY A 229 -10.53 -1.76 4.69
C GLY A 229 -10.29 -3.28 4.71
N LEU A 230 -11.17 -4.04 4.08
CA LEU A 230 -11.14 -5.51 4.10
C LEU A 230 -9.92 -6.04 3.36
N ALA A 231 -9.67 -5.54 2.15
CA ALA A 231 -8.59 -6.04 1.31
C ALA A 231 -7.22 -5.83 1.96
N PHE A 232 -6.92 -4.64 2.49
CA PHE A 232 -5.62 -4.40 3.12
C PHE A 232 -5.45 -5.19 4.41
N ALA A 233 -6.49 -5.29 5.23
CA ALA A 233 -6.45 -6.11 6.44
C ALA A 233 -6.15 -7.59 6.12
N ALA A 234 -6.82 -8.16 5.11
CA ALA A 234 -6.55 -9.53 4.66
C ALA A 234 -5.11 -9.69 4.14
N THR A 235 -4.61 -8.72 3.36
CA THR A 235 -3.22 -8.78 2.87
C THR A 235 -2.21 -8.74 4.01
N TYR A 236 -2.36 -7.82 4.97
CA TYR A 236 -1.44 -7.72 6.09
C TYR A 236 -1.48 -8.95 6.99
N TYR A 237 -2.67 -9.52 7.19
CA TYR A 237 -2.82 -10.77 7.91
C TYR A 237 -2.04 -11.91 7.26
N LEU A 238 -2.20 -12.09 5.94
CA LEU A 238 -1.52 -13.14 5.19
C LEU A 238 -0.01 -12.91 5.11
N VAL A 239 0.46 -11.67 5.02
CA VAL A 239 1.90 -11.36 5.08
C VAL A 239 2.48 -11.81 6.42
N LEU A 240 1.84 -11.47 7.54
CA LEU A 240 2.31 -11.85 8.87
C LEU A 240 2.24 -13.37 9.11
N VAL A 241 1.20 -14.03 8.60
CA VAL A 241 1.15 -15.51 8.55
C VAL A 241 2.32 -16.07 7.74
N GLY A 242 2.60 -15.50 6.56
CA GLY A 242 3.74 -15.87 5.73
C GLY A 242 5.08 -15.69 6.45
N VAL A 243 5.25 -14.63 7.25
CA VAL A 243 6.41 -14.46 8.12
C VAL A 243 6.52 -15.62 9.10
N GLY A 244 5.42 -15.97 9.77
CA GLY A 244 5.37 -17.13 10.69
C GLY A 244 5.81 -18.43 10.02
N LEU A 245 5.24 -18.73 8.85
CA LEU A 245 5.48 -19.98 8.13
C LEU A 245 6.87 -20.06 7.51
N TYR A 246 7.32 -19.01 6.82
CA TYR A 246 8.49 -19.09 5.94
C TYR A 246 9.75 -18.45 6.52
N VAL A 247 9.62 -17.45 7.40
CA VAL A 247 10.76 -16.77 8.04
C VAL A 247 11.02 -17.36 9.41
N LEU A 248 9.99 -17.47 10.25
CA LEU A 248 10.10 -18.02 11.60
C LEU A 248 10.04 -19.55 11.63
N ARG A 249 9.70 -20.20 10.49
CA ARG A 249 9.59 -21.65 10.32
C ARG A 249 8.72 -22.30 11.40
N GLN A 250 7.59 -21.68 11.74
CA GLN A 250 6.62 -22.19 12.71
C GLN A 250 5.56 -23.03 11.98
N PRO A 251 5.61 -24.38 12.05
CA PRO A 251 4.69 -25.25 11.29
C PRO A 251 3.28 -25.32 11.90
N ILE A 252 3.13 -25.00 13.21
CA ILE A 252 1.85 -25.00 13.91
C ILE A 252 1.63 -23.59 14.47
N LEU A 253 0.73 -22.85 13.83
CA LEU A 253 0.35 -21.52 14.28
C LEU A 253 -0.57 -21.69 15.50
N SER A 254 -0.05 -21.39 16.69
CA SER A 254 -0.81 -21.47 17.93
C SER A 254 -1.92 -20.41 17.97
N SER A 255 -2.95 -20.61 18.80
CA SER A 255 -4.00 -19.60 19.01
C SER A 255 -3.42 -18.26 19.48
N GLY A 256 -2.35 -18.29 20.28
CA GLY A 256 -1.61 -17.09 20.69
C GLY A 256 -0.91 -16.38 19.53
N PHE A 257 -0.39 -17.13 18.56
CA PHE A 257 0.17 -16.55 17.33
C PHE A 257 -0.91 -15.84 16.51
N TYR A 258 -2.06 -16.47 16.27
CA TYR A 258 -3.16 -15.83 15.53
C TYR A 258 -3.69 -14.58 16.23
N ALA A 259 -3.84 -14.61 17.55
CA ALA A 259 -4.25 -13.45 18.33
C ALA A 259 -3.23 -12.30 18.22
N CYS A 260 -1.92 -12.61 18.22
CA CYS A 260 -0.86 -11.63 18.03
C CYS A 260 -0.89 -11.02 16.62
N VAL A 261 -1.03 -11.85 15.58
CA VAL A 261 -1.18 -11.38 14.20
C VAL A 261 -2.42 -10.49 14.06
N ALA A 262 -3.56 -10.92 14.62
CA ALA A 262 -4.79 -10.16 14.61
C ALA A 262 -4.66 -8.81 15.32
N ALA A 263 -4.02 -8.78 16.49
CA ALA A 263 -3.69 -7.55 17.21
C ALA A 263 -2.89 -6.57 16.32
N LEU A 264 -1.80 -7.06 15.71
CA LEU A 264 -0.93 -6.24 14.87
C LEU A 264 -1.68 -5.69 13.65
N VAL A 265 -2.46 -6.52 12.95
CA VAL A 265 -3.27 -6.08 11.81
C VAL A 265 -4.31 -5.05 12.26
N GLY A 266 -5.03 -5.31 13.35
CA GLY A 266 -6.06 -4.41 13.87
C GLY A 266 -5.51 -3.03 14.23
N GLY A 267 -4.40 -3.00 14.98
CA GLY A 267 -3.72 -1.75 15.35
C GLY A 267 -3.16 -1.00 14.14
N MET A 268 -2.51 -1.72 13.21
CA MET A 268 -1.95 -1.13 12.00
C MET A 268 -3.03 -0.58 11.07
N MET A 269 -4.15 -1.29 10.89
CA MET A 269 -5.27 -0.82 10.08
C MET A 269 -5.95 0.40 10.69
N ALA A 270 -6.12 0.44 12.02
CA ALA A 270 -6.64 1.61 12.70
C ALA A 270 -5.69 2.82 12.52
N LEU A 271 -4.38 2.63 12.72
CA LEU A 271 -3.37 3.68 12.51
C LEU A 271 -3.39 4.19 11.06
N TYR A 272 -3.36 3.27 10.09
CA TYR A 272 -3.30 3.61 8.67
C TYR A 272 -4.55 4.34 8.21
N CYS A 273 -5.74 3.85 8.59
CA CYS A 273 -6.99 4.52 8.23
C CYS A 273 -7.16 5.86 8.93
N TYR A 274 -6.74 6.00 10.21
CA TYR A 274 -6.71 7.30 10.88
C TYR A 274 -5.81 8.29 10.14
N TYR A 275 -4.60 7.86 9.77
CA TYR A 275 -3.66 8.65 8.98
C TYR A 275 -4.26 9.09 7.63
N LEU A 276 -4.94 8.18 6.91
CA LEU A 276 -5.65 8.54 5.68
C LEU A 276 -6.74 9.59 5.90
N GLY A 277 -7.42 9.54 7.05
CA GLY A 277 -8.40 10.54 7.45
C GLY A 277 -7.77 11.92 7.66
N ASP A 278 -6.68 11.97 8.45
CA ASP A 278 -5.90 13.19 8.73
C ASP A 278 -5.37 13.83 7.44
N ARG A 279 -4.79 13.02 6.54
CA ARG A 279 -4.29 13.51 5.24
C ARG A 279 -5.38 14.07 4.35
N ARG A 280 -6.54 13.40 4.29
CA ARG A 280 -7.68 13.86 3.52
C ARG A 280 -8.20 15.21 4.02
N GLU A 281 -8.23 15.41 5.33
CA GLU A 281 -8.63 16.70 5.91
C GLU A 281 -7.63 17.80 5.54
N ILE A 282 -6.32 17.55 5.64
CA ILE A 282 -5.27 18.49 5.24
C ILE A 282 -5.38 18.85 3.75
N GLU A 283 -5.58 17.87 2.88
CA GLU A 283 -5.73 18.07 1.44
C GLU A 283 -6.99 18.88 1.10
N SER A 284 -8.09 18.67 1.84
CA SER A 284 -9.34 19.40 1.61
C SER A 284 -9.26 20.90 1.96
N ARG A 285 -8.31 21.29 2.81
CA ARG A 285 -8.10 22.68 3.24
C ARG A 285 -7.22 23.51 2.30
N GLN A 286 -6.59 22.89 1.30
CA GLN A 286 -5.69 23.62 0.41
C GLN A 286 -6.42 24.37 -0.71
N PRO A 287 -6.13 25.67 -0.93
CA PRO A 287 -6.67 26.43 -2.04
C PRO A 287 -6.15 25.89 -3.38
N GLY A 288 -7.05 25.62 -4.33
CA GLY A 288 -6.72 24.94 -5.60
C GLY A 288 -6.71 23.40 -5.51
N GLY A 289 -7.32 22.85 -4.44
CA GLY A 289 -7.29 21.43 -4.07
C GLY A 289 -7.56 20.45 -5.22
N VAL A 290 -6.80 19.34 -5.17
CA VAL A 290 -6.92 18.19 -6.06
C VAL A 290 -8.40 17.80 -6.23
N PRO A 291 -8.93 17.68 -7.46
CA PRO A 291 -10.33 17.36 -7.70
C PRO A 291 -10.81 16.20 -6.83
N SER A 292 -12.00 16.32 -6.25
CA SER A 292 -12.59 15.30 -5.34
C SER A 292 -12.77 13.92 -5.99
N ALA A 293 -12.53 13.77 -7.29
CA ALA A 293 -12.42 12.49 -7.99
C ALA A 293 -11.07 11.77 -7.76
N LEU A 294 -9.97 12.52 -7.58
CA LEU A 294 -8.63 12.01 -7.29
C LEU A 294 -8.44 11.71 -5.79
N LEU A 295 -9.24 12.33 -4.91
CA LEU A 295 -9.20 12.18 -3.44
C LEU A 295 -10.08 11.04 -2.88
N ARG A 296 -10.73 10.22 -3.73
CA ARG A 296 -11.74 9.23 -3.31
C ARG A 296 -11.19 7.86 -2.90
N CYS A 297 -9.90 7.63 -3.02
CA CYS A 297 -9.05 6.65 -2.32
C CYS A 297 -7.71 6.64 -3.06
N PRO A 298 -6.56 6.87 -2.40
CA PRO A 298 -5.52 7.68 -3.00
C PRO A 298 -4.24 6.90 -3.28
N PHE A 299 -4.33 5.69 -3.84
CA PHE A 299 -3.09 5.02 -4.27
C PHE A 299 -3.00 4.67 -5.74
N VAL A 300 -4.04 4.16 -6.40
CA VAL A 300 -3.92 3.78 -7.80
C VAL A 300 -5.33 3.74 -8.38
N MET A 301 -5.68 4.66 -9.30
CA MET A 301 -6.64 4.44 -10.41
C MET A 301 -7.04 5.74 -11.12
N GLY A 302 -6.97 6.90 -10.46
CA GLY A 302 -7.38 8.17 -11.07
C GLY A 302 -6.34 8.80 -12.01
N ILE A 303 -5.07 8.42 -11.86
CA ILE A 303 -3.95 9.01 -12.59
C ILE A 303 -3.73 8.35 -13.97
N LEU A 304 -4.23 7.13 -14.19
CA LEU A 304 -4.11 6.41 -15.45
C LEU A 304 -5.28 6.65 -16.42
N GLY A 305 -6.37 7.28 -15.96
CA GLY A 305 -7.58 7.49 -16.76
C GLY A 305 -7.57 8.71 -17.69
N LYS A 306 -6.61 9.64 -17.51
CA LYS A 306 -6.44 10.78 -18.42
C LYS A 306 -5.08 10.65 -19.07
N SER A 307 -5.08 10.42 -20.39
CA SER A 307 -3.88 10.38 -21.20
C SER A 307 -3.03 11.63 -20.96
N ARG A 308 -1.70 11.47 -21.06
CA ARG A 308 -0.70 12.54 -20.98
C ARG A 308 -1.07 13.74 -21.87
N GLU A 309 -1.72 13.48 -23.00
CA GLU A 309 -2.25 14.47 -23.95
C GLU A 309 -3.48 15.23 -23.44
N SER A 310 -4.41 14.56 -22.75
CA SER A 310 -5.58 15.23 -22.15
C SER A 310 -5.18 16.21 -21.04
N ILE A 311 -4.16 15.86 -20.26
CA ILE A 311 -3.67 16.69 -19.16
C ILE A 311 -2.77 17.83 -19.67
N ALA A 312 -1.87 17.55 -20.63
CA ALA A 312 -1.04 18.57 -21.26
C ALA A 312 -1.87 19.54 -22.11
N GLY A 313 -2.89 19.04 -22.84
CA GLY A 313 -3.81 19.86 -23.63
C GLY A 313 -4.67 20.78 -22.77
N ALA A 314 -5.19 20.29 -21.63
CA ALA A 314 -5.92 21.13 -20.69
C ALA A 314 -5.04 22.20 -20.03
N ALA A 315 -3.78 21.86 -19.68
CA ALA A 315 -2.85 22.81 -19.08
C ALA A 315 -2.40 23.93 -20.03
N LEU A 316 -2.23 23.61 -21.32
CA LEU A 316 -1.97 24.62 -22.35
C LEU A 316 -3.18 25.53 -22.57
N HIS A 317 -4.39 24.97 -22.54
CA HIS A 317 -5.62 25.74 -22.71
C HIS A 317 -5.94 26.63 -21.50
N GLU A 318 -5.64 26.18 -20.28
CA GLU A 318 -5.82 26.95 -19.04
C GLU A 318 -4.77 28.06 -18.89
N SER A 319 -3.53 27.79 -19.32
CA SER A 319 -2.48 28.82 -19.37
C SER A 319 -2.78 29.88 -20.43
N ALA A 320 -3.30 29.47 -21.59
CA ALA A 320 -3.71 30.39 -22.66
C ALA A 320 -4.88 31.30 -22.23
N THR A 321 -5.89 30.76 -21.55
CA THR A 321 -7.03 31.57 -21.08
C THR A 321 -6.66 32.53 -19.95
N VAL A 322 -5.72 32.17 -19.08
CA VAL A 322 -5.19 33.09 -18.07
C VAL A 322 -4.34 34.20 -18.71
N PHE A 323 -3.57 33.88 -19.74
CA PHE A 323 -2.79 34.87 -20.49
C PHE A 323 -3.70 35.87 -21.23
N GLU A 324 -4.74 35.36 -21.90
CA GLU A 324 -5.72 36.17 -22.64
C GLU A 324 -6.53 37.10 -21.71
N LYS A 325 -6.91 36.59 -20.52
CA LYS A 325 -7.61 37.38 -19.50
C LYS A 325 -6.75 38.44 -18.84
N ASN A 326 -5.44 38.23 -18.77
CA ASN A 326 -4.49 39.24 -18.28
C ASN A 326 -4.15 40.28 -19.37
N SER A 327 -4.05 39.88 -20.65
CA SER A 327 -3.87 40.84 -21.75
C SER A 327 -5.06 41.79 -21.89
N GLN A 328 -6.30 41.34 -21.66
CA GLN A 328 -7.49 42.18 -21.70
C GLN A 328 -7.59 43.18 -20.53
N ARG A 329 -6.91 42.92 -19.40
CA ARG A 329 -6.86 43.84 -18.24
C ARG A 329 -5.80 44.93 -18.35
N VAL A 330 -4.82 44.79 -19.25
CA VAL A 330 -3.76 45.77 -19.45
C VAL A 330 -4.14 46.79 -20.54
N SER A 331 -5.22 46.55 -21.29
CA SER A 331 -5.72 47.41 -22.36
C SER A 331 -6.99 48.19 -22.02
N SER A 332 -7.32 48.36 -20.73
CA SER A 332 -8.48 49.16 -20.26
C SER A 332 -8.03 50.28 -19.34
#